data_AF-A0A2M7Z5X0-F1
#
_entry.id   AF-A0A2M7Z5X0-F1
#
_cell.length_a   1.000
_cell.length_b   1.000
_cell.length_c   1.000
_cell.angle_alpha   90.00
_cell.angle_beta   90.00
_cell.angle_gamma   90.00
#
_symmetry.space_group_name_H-M   'P 1'
#
loop_
_entity.id
_entity.type
_entity.pdbx_description
1 polymer ?
#
loop_
_entity_poly.entity_id
_entity_poly.type
_entity_poly.pdbx_seq_one_letter_code
_entity_poly.pdbx_strand_id
1 'polypeptide(L)' 'MEDIINKNYVKNKAVGIIKDYMGSATAKAYGKFYETQDNAIVLSSLKEILTEYLDASHAKKILIKEGFIKE' A
#
# COMPACT_ATOMS: atom_id res chain seq x y z
N MET A 1 -20.03 1.78 -15.71
CA MET A 1 -19.83 1.30 -14.33
C MET A 1 -18.34 0.98 -14.08
N GLU A 2 -17.42 1.72 -14.71
CA GLU A 2 -15.97 1.41 -14.73
C GLU A 2 -15.13 2.30 -13.78
N ASP A 3 -15.68 3.39 -13.25
CA ASP A 3 -14.93 4.36 -12.44
C ASP A 3 -14.66 3.95 -10.98
N ILE A 4 -15.48 3.06 -10.41
CA ILE A 4 -15.33 2.66 -8.99
C ILE A 4 -14.11 1.73 -8.81
N ILE A 5 -13.77 0.97 -9.86
CA ILE A 5 -12.65 0.02 -9.86
C ILE A 5 -11.31 0.77 -9.80
N ASN A 6 -11.23 1.99 -10.34
CA ASN A 6 -9.98 2.73 -10.46
C ASN A 6 -9.63 3.54 -9.18
N LYS A 7 -10.62 4.17 -8.52
CA LYS A 7 -10.36 4.98 -7.31
C LYS A 7 -9.80 4.17 -6.14
N ASN A 8 -10.22 2.92 -5.98
CA ASN A 8 -9.79 2.05 -4.88
C ASN A 8 -8.60 1.15 -5.23
N TYR A 9 -8.06 1.23 -6.46
CA TYR A 9 -6.96 0.36 -6.89
C TYR A 9 -5.72 0.51 -5.99
N VAL A 10 -5.29 1.75 -5.73
CA VAL A 10 -4.12 2.03 -4.87
C VAL A 10 -4.34 1.51 -3.45
N LYS A 11 -5.54 1.76 -2.88
CA LYS A 11 -5.91 1.33 -1.53
C LYS A 11 -5.91 -0.19 -1.39
N ASN A 12 -6.61 -0.88 -2.28
CA ASN A 12 -6.70 -2.34 -2.27
C ASN A 12 -5.33 -2.98 -2.46
N LYS A 13 -4.51 -2.42 -3.33
CA LYS A 13 -3.17 -2.93 -3.60
C LYS A 13 -2.21 -2.69 -2.43
N ALA A 14 -2.27 -1.52 -1.80
CA ALA A 14 -1.51 -1.25 -0.56
C ALA A 14 -1.90 -2.22 0.56
N VAL A 15 -3.20 -2.48 0.76
CA VAL A 15 -3.69 -3.48 1.73
C VAL A 15 -3.20 -4.89 1.39
N GLY A 16 -3.20 -5.27 0.11
CA GLY A 16 -2.67 -6.54 -0.35
C GLY A 16 -1.20 -6.72 0.00
N ILE A 17 -0.37 -5.71 -0.28
CA ILE A 17 1.05 -5.70 0.08
C ILE A 17 1.22 -5.83 1.60
N ILE A 18 0.51 -5.03 2.39
CA ILE A 18 0.59 -5.13 3.87
C ILE A 18 0.19 -6.54 4.34
N LYS A 19 -0.81 -7.17 3.71
CA LYS A 19 -1.22 -8.53 4.05
C LYS A 19 -0.11 -9.54 3.77
N ASP A 20 0.55 -9.43 2.63
CA ASP A 20 1.59 -10.37 2.20
C ASP A 20 2.84 -10.29 3.08
N TYR A 21 3.20 -9.09 3.55
CA TYR A 21 4.43 -8.89 4.34
C TYR A 21 4.22 -8.85 5.87
N MET A 22 3.04 -8.44 6.35
CA MET A 22 2.78 -8.18 7.78
C MET A 22 1.55 -8.93 8.31
N GLY A 23 0.85 -9.67 7.45
CA GLY A 23 -0.28 -10.51 7.81
C GLY A 23 -1.64 -9.82 7.81
N SER A 24 -2.69 -10.65 7.84
CA SER A 24 -4.09 -10.23 7.69
C SER A 24 -4.59 -9.27 8.77
N ALA A 25 -4.08 -9.36 9.99
CA ALA A 25 -4.49 -8.49 11.10
C ALA A 25 -4.06 -7.03 10.85
N THR A 26 -2.79 -6.84 10.49
CA THR A 26 -2.21 -5.54 10.15
C THR A 26 -2.89 -4.94 8.92
N ALA A 27 -3.08 -5.75 7.87
CA ALA A 27 -3.76 -5.33 6.66
C ALA A 27 -5.20 -4.85 6.92
N LYS A 28 -5.93 -5.50 7.84
CA LYS A 28 -7.28 -5.08 8.21
C LYS A 28 -7.29 -3.73 8.94
N ALA A 29 -6.30 -3.47 9.80
CA ALA A 29 -6.18 -2.18 10.48
C ALA A 29 -5.89 -1.05 9.48
N TYR A 30 -4.91 -1.24 8.59
CA TYR A 30 -4.56 -0.26 7.57
C TYR A 30 -5.62 -0.11 6.48
N GLY A 31 -6.35 -1.16 6.13
CA GLY A 31 -7.46 -1.07 5.19
C GLY A 31 -8.54 -0.11 5.65
N LYS A 32 -8.95 -0.19 6.93
CA LYS A 32 -9.90 0.77 7.53
C LYS A 32 -9.36 2.20 7.53
N PHE A 33 -8.07 2.36 7.80
CA PHE A 33 -7.43 3.68 7.74
C PHE A 33 -7.48 4.24 6.31
N TYR A 34 -7.08 3.47 5.31
CA TYR A 34 -7.00 3.90 3.90
C TYR A 34 -8.35 4.20 3.25
N GLU A 35 -9.47 3.67 3.75
CA GLU A 35 -10.82 3.98 3.24
C GLU A 35 -11.07 5.49 3.17
N THR A 36 -10.65 6.25 4.18
CA THR A 36 -10.89 7.71 4.29
C THR A 36 -9.76 8.57 3.74
N GLN A 37 -8.62 7.98 3.34
CA GLN A 37 -7.44 8.72 2.91
C GLN A 37 -7.37 8.87 1.40
N ASP A 38 -6.67 9.91 0.94
CA ASP A 38 -6.30 10.07 -0.46
C ASP A 38 -5.14 9.15 -0.85
N ASN A 39 -5.04 8.82 -2.13
CA ASN A 39 -4.02 7.90 -2.66
C ASN A 39 -2.58 8.34 -2.34
N ALA A 40 -2.31 9.65 -2.27
CA ALA A 40 -1.00 10.16 -1.89
C ALA A 40 -0.63 9.79 -0.44
N ILE A 41 -1.58 9.92 0.49
CA ILE A 41 -1.39 9.56 1.90
C ILE A 41 -1.22 8.04 2.03
N VAL A 42 -2.02 7.28 1.30
CA VAL A 42 -1.92 5.80 1.27
C VAL A 42 -0.53 5.37 0.83
N LEU A 43 0.01 5.95 -0.25
CA LEU A 43 1.34 5.62 -0.76
C LEU A 43 2.46 6.05 0.19
N SER A 44 2.35 7.22 0.83
CA SER A 44 3.33 7.67 1.83
C SER A 44 3.35 6.73 3.04
N SER A 45 2.17 6.42 3.58
CA SER A 45 2.03 5.49 4.70
C SER A 45 2.54 4.09 4.34
N LEU A 46 2.22 3.57 3.15
CA LEU A 46 2.72 2.29 2.68
C LEU A 46 4.26 2.27 2.59
N LYS A 47 4.87 3.36 2.11
CA LYS A 47 6.33 3.48 2.04
C LYS A 47 6.96 3.48 3.43
N GLU A 48 6.39 4.23 4.37
CA GLU A 48 6.88 4.31 5.75
C GLU A 48 6.83 2.94 6.43
N ILE A 49 5.68 2.29 6.43
CA ILE A 49 5.51 0.99 7.10
C ILE A 49 6.38 -0.11 6.48
N LEU A 50 6.53 -0.14 5.14
CA LEU A 50 7.45 -1.07 4.49
C LEU A 50 8.91 -0.79 4.86
N THR A 51 9.29 0.49 4.99
CA THR A 51 10.65 0.88 5.38
C THR A 51 10.94 0.47 6.82
N GLU A 52 9.98 0.63 7.73
CA GLU A 52 10.13 0.22 9.12
C GLU A 52 10.23 -1.31 9.27
N TYR A 53 9.46 -2.07 8.49
CA TYR A 53 9.38 -3.52 8.64
C TYR A 53 10.42 -4.29 7.82
N LEU A 54 10.80 -3.78 6.66
CA LEU A 54 11.65 -4.48 5.68
C LEU A 54 12.92 -3.73 5.30
N ASP A 55 13.18 -2.54 5.85
CA ASP A 55 14.19 -1.57 5.39
C ASP A 55 13.85 -0.84 4.06
N ALA A 56 14.55 0.29 3.85
CA ALA A 56 14.29 1.19 2.72
C ALA A 56 14.58 0.55 1.35
N SER A 57 15.55 -0.37 1.26
CA SER A 57 15.94 -1.03 0.02
C SER A 57 14.84 -2.01 -0.43
N HIS A 58 14.33 -2.84 0.48
CA HIS A 58 13.23 -3.75 0.17
C HIS A 58 11.93 -3.00 -0.11
N ALA A 59 11.63 -1.96 0.69
CA ALA A 59 10.47 -1.11 0.44
C ALA A 59 10.48 -0.50 -0.97
N LYS A 60 11.63 0.05 -1.41
CA LYS A 60 11.79 0.58 -2.77
C LYS A 60 11.53 -0.49 -3.83
N LYS A 61 12.11 -1.70 -3.68
CA LYS A 61 11.92 -2.80 -4.64
C LYS A 61 10.46 -3.22 -4.77
N ILE A 62 9.72 -3.29 -3.66
CA ILE A 62 8.29 -3.63 -3.66
C ILE A 62 7.49 -2.56 -4.39
N LEU A 63 7.72 -1.27 -4.07
CA LEU A 63 7.00 -0.17 -4.69
C LEU A 63 7.25 -0.08 -6.20
N ILE A 64 8.47 -0.39 -6.67
CA ILE A 64 8.79 -0.50 -8.11
C ILE A 64 8.04 -1.69 -8.73
N LYS A 65 8.16 -2.88 -8.14
CA LYS A 65 7.51 -4.12 -8.62
C LYS A 65 6.00 -3.94 -8.76
N GLU A 66 5.37 -3.24 -7.83
CA GLU A 66 3.93 -3.04 -7.80
C GLU A 66 3.45 -1.87 -8.68
N GLY A 67 4.39 -1.14 -9.30
CA GLY A 67 4.14 -0.07 -10.26
C GLY A 67 3.80 1.28 -9.63
N PHE A 68 4.11 1.50 -8.34
CA PHE A 68 3.82 2.75 -7.64
C PHE A 68 4.89 3.83 -7.85
N ILE A 69 6.13 3.43 -8.09
CA ILE A 69 7.23 4.34 -8.38
C ILE A 69 8.03 3.82 -9.58
N LYS A 70 8.65 4.72 -10.33
CA LYS A 70 9.61 4.38 -11.38
C LYS A 70 11.01 4.23 -10.78
N GLU A 71 11.86 3.46 -11.44
CA GLU A 71 13.24 3.21 -11.02
C GLU A 71 14.11 4.48 -11.05
#